data_AF-A0A8S1DZH6-F1
#
_entry.id   AF-A0A8S1DZH6-F1
#
_cell.length_a   1.000
_cell.length_b   1.000
_cell.length_c   1.000
_cell.angle_alpha   90.00
_cell.angle_beta   90.00
_cell.angle_gamma   90.00
#
_symmetry.space_group_name_H-M   'P 1'
#
loop_
_entity.id
_entity.type
_entity.pdbx_description
1 polymer ?
#
loop_
_entity_poly.entity_id
_entity_poly.type
_entity_poly.pdbx_seq_one_letter_code
_entity_poly.pdbx_strand_id
1 'polypeptide(L)'
;MYIFCFVVIFGIAFPFIQTPSAALYSEILGPRKQGTMQGFFSFGGSIAPVIASVSTTYLFKHSGYRYVIIAQGVILIIGAALILIFYKRLVPLKLISKNSQQKSDFD
;
A
#
# COMPACT_ATOMS: atom_id res chain seq x y z
N MET A 1 -13.59 -19.04 18.89
CA MET A 1 -12.59 -18.04 19.34
C MET A 1 -11.63 -17.60 18.23
N TYR A 2 -10.94 -18.51 17.52
CA TYR A 2 -9.99 -18.14 16.46
C TYR A 2 -10.56 -17.15 15.41
N ILE A 3 -11.73 -17.45 14.84
CA ILE A 3 -12.38 -16.60 13.83
C ILE A 3 -12.70 -15.20 14.38
N PHE A 4 -13.15 -15.10 15.63
CA PHE A 4 -13.48 -13.83 16.27
C PHE A 4 -12.23 -12.96 16.49
N CYS A 5 -11.16 -13.53 17.07
CA CYS A 5 -9.91 -12.81 17.22
C CYS A 5 -9.32 -12.41 15.87
N PHE A 6 -9.41 -13.30 14.86
CA PHE A 6 -8.92 -13.03 13.53
C PHE A 6 -9.66 -11.87 12.87
N VAL A 7 -10.99 -11.86 12.92
CA VAL A 7 -11.84 -10.79 12.34
C VAL A 7 -11.60 -9.46 13.05
N VAL A 8 -11.49 -9.44 14.38
CA VAL A 8 -11.26 -8.19 15.12
C VAL A 8 -9.87 -7.62 14.86
N ILE A 9 -8.82 -8.46 14.92
CA ILE A 9 -7.43 -8.00 14.75
C ILE A 9 -7.18 -7.59 13.29
N PHE A 10 -7.52 -8.42 12.31
CA PHE A 10 -7.33 -8.06 10.90
C PHE A 10 -8.30 -6.98 10.43
N GLY A 11 -9.56 -7.00 10.90
CA GLY A 11 -10.58 -6.04 10.50
C GLY A 11 -10.27 -4.61 10.95
N ILE A 12 -9.61 -4.44 12.10
CA ILE A 12 -9.15 -3.13 12.56
C ILE A 12 -7.81 -2.78 11.91
N ALA A 13 -6.88 -3.72 11.73
CA ALA A 13 -5.57 -3.42 11.16
C ALA A 13 -5.61 -2.98 9.69
N PHE A 14 -6.49 -3.58 8.87
CA PHE A 14 -6.57 -3.32 7.44
C PHE A 14 -6.87 -1.85 7.08
N PRO A 15 -7.91 -1.20 7.64
CA PRO A 15 -8.21 0.20 7.33
C PRO A 15 -7.09 1.15 7.78
N PHE A 16 -6.47 0.88 8.94
CA PHE A 16 -5.39 1.73 9.46
C PHE A 16 -4.15 1.76 8.56
N ILE A 17 -3.89 0.71 7.78
CA ILE A 17 -2.76 0.67 6.85
C ILE A 17 -3.16 1.24 5.47
N GLN A 18 -4.40 0.99 5.05
CA GLN A 18 -4.84 1.34 3.70
C GLN A 18 -5.20 2.82 3.53
N THR A 19 -5.77 3.47 4.54
CA THR A 19 -6.13 4.90 4.46
C THR A 19 -4.91 5.84 4.38
N PRO A 20 -3.88 5.74 5.24
CA PRO A 20 -2.74 6.65 5.17
C PRO A 20 -1.85 6.40 3.96
N SER A 21 -1.78 5.17 3.43
CA SER A 21 -0.95 4.86 2.26
C SER A 21 -1.44 5.57 0.99
N ALA A 22 -2.76 5.63 0.78
CA ALA A 22 -3.34 6.38 -0.34
C ALA A 22 -3.16 7.90 -0.17
N ALA A 23 -3.30 8.41 1.06
CA ALA A 23 -3.10 9.83 1.38
C ALA A 23 -1.63 10.26 1.18
N LEU A 24 -0.67 9.50 1.73
CA LEU A 24 0.77 9.70 1.52
C LEU A 24 1.13 9.72 0.04
N TYR A 25 0.54 8.82 -0.75
CA TYR A 25 0.78 8.77 -2.18
C TYR A 25 0.30 10.04 -2.90
N SER A 26 -0.84 10.60 -2.49
CA SER A 26 -1.34 11.87 -3.04
C SER A 26 -0.50 13.09 -2.63
N GLU A 27 0.04 13.06 -1.41
CA GLU A 27 0.84 14.15 -0.85
C GLU A 27 2.25 14.21 -1.45
N ILE A 28 2.89 13.06 -1.73
CA ILE A 28 4.22 12.96 -2.36
C ILE A 28 4.23 13.48 -3.81
N LEU A 29 3.10 13.39 -4.52
CA LEU A 29 3.01 13.71 -5.94
C LEU A 29 2.60 15.16 -6.25
N GLY A 30 1.78 15.77 -5.40
CA GLY A 30 1.13 17.06 -5.68
C GLY A 30 0.07 17.02 -6.81
N PRO A 31 -0.67 18.12 -7.01
CA PRO A 31 -1.89 18.16 -7.83
C PRO A 31 -1.67 18.02 -9.35
N ARG A 32 -0.43 18.15 -9.84
CA ARG A 32 -0.14 18.25 -11.29
C ARG A 32 -0.16 16.89 -12.02
N LYS A 33 0.01 15.75 -11.34
CA LYS A 33 0.08 14.41 -11.96
C LYS A 33 -0.64 13.30 -11.17
N GLN A 34 -1.68 13.64 -10.41
CA GLN A 34 -2.37 12.70 -9.53
C GLN A 34 -3.07 11.54 -10.29
N GLY A 35 -3.69 11.83 -11.45
CA GLY A 35 -4.47 10.83 -12.20
C GLY A 35 -3.66 9.66 -12.77
N THR A 36 -2.54 9.92 -13.46
CA THR A 36 -1.73 8.85 -14.07
C THR A 36 -1.11 7.92 -13.02
N MET A 37 -0.69 8.50 -11.89
CA MET A 37 -0.04 7.74 -10.83
C MET A 37 -1.04 6.97 -9.96
N GLN A 38 -2.21 7.56 -9.68
CA GLN A 38 -3.32 6.82 -9.07
C GLN A 38 -3.79 5.67 -9.98
N GLY A 39 -3.72 5.86 -11.32
CA GLY A 39 -3.91 4.79 -12.29
C GLY A 39 -2.90 3.64 -12.14
N PHE A 40 -1.61 3.93 -11.98
CA PHE A 40 -0.58 2.92 -11.70
C PHE A 40 -0.78 2.20 -10.36
N PHE A 41 -1.15 2.94 -9.31
CA PHE A 41 -1.46 2.35 -8.01
C PHE A 41 -2.66 1.40 -8.10
N SER A 42 -3.76 1.83 -8.75
CA SER A 42 -4.95 1.01 -8.97
C SER A 42 -4.67 -0.19 -9.87
N PHE A 43 -3.81 -0.05 -10.88
CA PHE A 43 -3.35 -1.16 -11.71
C PHE A 43 -2.57 -2.19 -10.88
N GLY A 44 -1.63 -1.73 -10.05
CA GLY A 44 -0.89 -2.57 -9.10
C GLY A 44 -1.82 -3.30 -8.11
N GLY A 45 -2.78 -2.57 -7.54
CA GLY A 45 -3.78 -3.12 -6.63
C GLY A 45 -4.70 -4.16 -7.27
N SER A 46 -4.89 -4.10 -8.59
CA SER A 46 -5.74 -5.05 -9.34
C SER A 46 -4.97 -6.27 -9.84
N ILE A 47 -3.70 -6.10 -10.23
CA ILE A 47 -2.87 -7.20 -10.75
C ILE A 47 -2.23 -8.05 -9.64
N ALA A 48 -1.92 -7.44 -8.48
CA ALA A 48 -1.31 -8.14 -7.36
C ALA A 48 -2.18 -9.30 -6.81
N PRO A 49 -3.51 -9.15 -6.64
CA PRO A 49 -4.39 -10.25 -6.26
C PRO A 49 -4.43 -11.39 -7.29
N VAL A 50 -4.36 -11.06 -8.58
CA VAL A 50 -4.35 -12.05 -9.67
C VAL A 50 -3.09 -12.91 -9.57
N ILE A 51 -1.92 -12.27 -9.44
CA ILE A 51 -0.63 -12.96 -9.27
C ILE A 51 -0.64 -13.79 -7.98
N ALA A 52 -1.06 -13.19 -6.86
CA ALA A 52 -1.11 -13.87 -5.56
C ALA A 52 -2.02 -15.12 -5.60
N SER A 53 -3.18 -15.02 -6.24
CA SER A 53 -4.13 -16.14 -6.37
C SER A 53 -3.58 -17.27 -7.24
N VAL A 54 -2.91 -16.93 -8.35
CA VAL A 54 -2.26 -17.93 -9.23
C VAL A 54 -1.10 -18.62 -8.52
N SER A 55 -0.21 -17.86 -7.86
CA SER A 55 0.91 -18.40 -7.09
C SER A 55 0.44 -19.27 -5.93
N THR A 56 -0.59 -18.83 -5.20
CA THR A 56 -1.19 -19.61 -4.10
C THR A 56 -1.79 -20.92 -4.61
N THR A 57 -2.50 -20.89 -5.74
CA THR A 57 -3.11 -22.09 -6.34
C THR A 57 -2.05 -23.10 -6.78
N TYR A 58 -0.97 -22.63 -7.41
CA TYR A 58 0.15 -23.47 -7.81
C TYR A 58 0.84 -24.12 -6.60
N LEU A 59 1.08 -23.32 -5.55
CA LEU A 59 1.77 -23.77 -4.34
C LEU A 59 0.92 -24.74 -3.50
N PHE A 60 -0.40 -24.53 -3.46
CA PHE A 60 -1.35 -25.45 -2.83
C PHE A 60 -1.28 -26.86 -3.43
N LYS A 61 -1.12 -26.95 -4.75
CA LYS A 61 -1.13 -28.21 -5.48
C LYS A 61 0.09 -29.10 -5.19
N HIS A 62 1.20 -28.51 -4.74
CA HIS A 62 2.49 -29.20 -4.62
C HIS A 62 2.96 -29.46 -3.18
N SER A 63 2.47 -28.74 -2.16
CA SER A 63 3.13 -28.78 -0.84
C SER A 63 2.24 -28.54 0.39
N GLY A 64 0.94 -28.34 0.22
CA GLY A 64 0.02 -28.14 1.34
C GLY A 64 0.15 -26.77 2.04
N TYR A 65 -0.80 -26.50 2.95
CA TYR A 65 -1.10 -25.18 3.53
C TYR A 65 0.09 -24.43 4.19
N ARG A 66 1.07 -25.17 4.73
CA ARG A 66 2.20 -24.58 5.47
C ARG A 66 3.08 -23.69 4.58
N TYR A 67 3.35 -24.10 3.35
CA TYR A 67 4.21 -23.34 2.44
C TYR A 67 3.54 -22.07 1.93
N VAL A 68 2.21 -22.09 1.78
CA VAL A 68 1.42 -20.92 1.40
C VAL A 68 1.51 -19.83 2.47
N ILE A 69 1.36 -20.18 3.75
CA ILE A 69 1.53 -19.23 4.85
C ILE A 69 2.94 -18.64 4.87
N ILE A 70 3.98 -19.47 4.71
CA ILE A 70 5.36 -19.00 4.74
C ILE A 70 5.62 -18.06 3.57
N ALA A 71 5.18 -18.40 2.35
CA ALA A 71 5.31 -17.54 1.18
C ALA A 71 4.58 -16.20 1.36
N GLN A 72 3.37 -16.22 1.92
CA GLN A 72 2.60 -15.01 2.23
C GLN A 72 3.33 -14.12 3.25
N GLY A 73 3.89 -14.73 4.30
CA GLY A 73 4.66 -14.04 5.33
C GLY A 73 5.94 -13.41 4.77
N VAL A 74 6.67 -14.12 3.91
CA VAL A 74 7.87 -13.60 3.25
C VAL A 74 7.54 -12.40 2.36
N ILE A 75 6.47 -12.47 1.58
CA ILE A 75 6.01 -11.34 0.73
C ILE A 75 5.65 -10.13 1.59
N LEU A 76 4.97 -10.33 2.72
CA LEU A 76 4.66 -9.26 3.68
C LEU A 76 5.91 -8.64 4.28
N ILE A 77 6.89 -9.45 4.70
CA ILE A 77 8.16 -8.97 5.27
C ILE A 77 8.95 -8.19 4.22
N ILE A 78 9.00 -8.66 2.97
CA ILE A 78 9.65 -7.95 1.86
C ILE A 78 8.95 -6.60 1.62
N GLY A 79 7.62 -6.58 1.60
CA GLY A 79 6.84 -5.35 1.47
C GLY A 79 7.11 -4.35 2.60
N ALA A 80 7.11 -4.82 3.85
CA ALA A 80 7.41 -4.01 5.03
C ALA A 80 8.87 -3.51 5.01
N ALA A 81 9.83 -4.35 4.63
CA ALA A 81 11.24 -3.97 4.51
C ALA A 81 11.44 -2.92 3.42
N LEU A 82 10.81 -3.07 2.25
CA LEU A 82 10.80 -2.08 1.18
C LEU A 82 10.23 -0.75 1.68
N ILE A 83 9.08 -0.78 2.37
CA ILE A 83 8.51 0.43 2.97
C ILE A 83 9.50 1.07 3.93
N LEU A 84 10.15 0.31 4.81
CA LEU A 84 11.07 0.81 5.83
C LEU A 84 12.37 1.38 5.23
N ILE A 85 12.94 0.72 4.22
CA ILE A 85 14.11 1.17 3.46
C ILE A 85 13.79 2.47 2.71
N PHE A 86 12.67 2.51 1.99
CA PHE A 86 12.25 3.67 1.24
C PHE A 86 11.58 4.74 2.11
N TYR A 87 11.24 4.46 3.37
CA TYR A 87 10.64 5.44 4.28
C TYR A 87 11.53 6.67 4.44
N LYS A 88 12.85 6.46 4.58
CA LYS A 88 13.83 7.57 4.60
C LYS A 88 13.88 8.37 3.29
N ARG A 89 13.47 7.77 2.17
CA ARG A 89 13.39 8.41 0.83
C ARG A 89 11.99 8.93 0.49
N LEU A 90 10.94 8.52 1.20
CA LEU A 90 9.57 9.04 1.11
C LEU A 90 9.35 10.26 2.03
N VAL A 91 10.16 10.41 3.10
CA VAL A 91 10.13 11.57 4.02
C VAL A 91 10.94 12.83 3.59
N PRO A 92 11.65 12.93 2.44
CA PRO A 92 12.23 14.19 1.99
C PRO A 92 11.34 14.86 0.95
N LEU A 93 10.19 15.36 1.38
CA LEU A 93 9.66 16.62 0.85
C LEU A 93 8.96 17.33 1.99
N LYS A 94 9.71 18.18 2.69
CA LYS A 94 9.13 19.39 3.28
C LYS A 94 8.37 20.06 2.14
N LEU A 95 7.06 19.88 2.10
CA LEU A 95 6.19 20.77 1.33
C LEU A 95 6.45 22.15 1.91
N ILE A 96 7.29 22.92 1.22
CA ILE A 96 7.23 24.37 1.31
C ILE A 96 5.78 24.69 0.98
N SER A 97 5.06 25.07 2.04
CA SER A 97 3.78 25.73 1.98
C SER A 97 3.99 26.95 1.10
N LYS A 98 3.80 26.79 -0.21
CA LYS A 98 3.64 27.93 -1.10
C LYS A 98 2.20 28.39 -0.97
N ASN A 99 1.92 28.91 0.23
CA ASN A 99 0.80 29.77 0.59
C ASN A 99 0.94 31.14 -0.14
N SER A 100 1.36 31.12 -1.41
CA SER A 100 1.74 32.29 -2.21
C SER A 100 1.06 32.30 -3.59
N GLN A 101 0.07 31.43 -3.84
CA GLN A 101 -0.75 31.49 -5.06
C GLN A 101 -2.25 31.74 -4.78
N GLN A 102 -2.67 31.86 -3.52
CA GLN A 102 -4.04 32.27 -3.18
C GLN A 102 -4.18 33.78 -2.91
N LYS A 103 -3.17 34.59 -3.25
CA LYS A 103 -3.19 36.04 -3.01
C LYS A 103 -2.82 36.90 -4.24
N SER A 104 -3.12 36.44 -5.44
CA SER A 104 -2.96 37.25 -6.67
C SER A 104 -4.13 37.16 -7.66
N ASP A 105 -5.23 36.49 -7.28
CA ASP A 105 -6.45 36.35 -8.10
C ASP A 105 -7.71 36.88 -7.38
N PHE A 106 -7.54 37.51 -6.22
CA PHE A 106 -8.61 38.22 -5.52
C PHE A 106 -7.99 39.42 -4.80
N ASP A 107 -8.13 40.58 -5.44
CA ASP A 107 -7.80 41.96 -5.00
C ASP A 107 -6.33 42.42 -5.05
#